data_AF-A0A836PLE6-F1
#
_entry.id   AF-A0A836PLE6-F1
#
_cell.length_a   1.000
_cell.length_b   1.000
_cell.length_c   1.000
_cell.angle_alpha   90.00
_cell.angle_beta   90.00
_cell.angle_gamma   90.00
#
_symmetry.space_group_name_H-M   'P 1'
#
loop_
_entity.id
_entity.type
_entity.pdbx_description
1 polymer ?
#
loop_
_entity_poly.entity_id
_entity_poly.type
_entity_poly.pdbx_seq_one_letter_code
_entity_poly.pdbx_strand_id
1 'polypeptide(L)' 'MKFSEYVENLNKLLKERPESADYQVVTSKDDEGNGFNLVHYEPQVGNYDEDEREFKEEQITNAVCVN' A
#
# COMPACT_ATOMS: atom_id res chain seq x y z
N MET A 1 -7.21 -3.64 7.78
CA MET A 1 -8.07 -3.30 6.62
C MET A 1 -7.86 -4.38 5.56
N LYS A 2 -8.92 -4.89 4.93
CA LYS A 2 -8.77 -5.80 3.79
C LYS A 2 -8.37 -5.01 2.54
N PHE A 3 -7.68 -5.65 1.60
CA PHE A 3 -7.28 -5.00 0.35
C PHE A 3 -8.48 -4.43 -0.43
N SER A 4 -9.63 -5.11 -0.41
CA SER A 4 -10.85 -4.62 -1.05
C SER A 4 -11.35 -3.28 -0.47
N GLU A 5 -11.35 -3.15 0.85
CA GLU A 5 -11.75 -1.91 1.54
C GLU A 5 -10.77 -0.77 1.26
N TYR A 6 -9.47 -1.09 1.17
CA TYR A 6 -8.44 -0.12 0.80
C TYR A 6 -8.66 0.42 -0.63
N VAL A 7 -8.91 -0.47 -1.59
CA VAL A 7 -9.20 -0.10 -2.98
C VAL A 7 -10.49 0.73 -3.10
N GLU A 8 -11.53 0.40 -2.33
CA GLU A 8 -12.76 1.21 -2.26
C GLU A 8 -12.47 2.63 -1.78
N ASN A 9 -11.63 2.79 -0.76
CA ASN A 9 -11.24 4.11 -0.24
C ASN A 9 -10.40 4.90 -1.24
N LEU A 10 -9.45 4.27 -1.94
CA LEU A 10 -8.67 4.93 -2.99
C LEU A 10 -9.57 5.40 -4.15
N ASN A 11 -10.48 4.55 -4.59
CA ASN A 11 -11.44 4.90 -5.65
C ASN A 11 -12.38 6.04 -5.22
N LYS A 12 -12.79 6.05 -3.95
CA LYS A 12 -13.57 7.15 -3.39
C LYS A 12 -12.78 8.45 -3.40
N LEU A 13 -11.52 8.43 -2.95
CA LEU A 13 -10.63 9.60 -2.97
C LEU A 13 -10.48 10.17 -4.39
N LEU A 14 -10.19 9.32 -5.38
CA LEU A 14 -10.05 9.77 -6.78
C LEU A 14 -11.36 10.35 -7.35
N LYS A 15 -12.53 9.81 -6.97
CA LYS A 15 -13.83 10.37 -7.39
C LYS A 15 -14.10 11.74 -6.77
N GLU A 16 -13.72 11.92 -5.50
CA GLU A 16 -13.89 13.17 -4.77
C GLU A 16 -12.85 14.22 -5.15
N ARG A 17 -11.68 13.78 -5.62
CA ARG A 17 -10.49 14.60 -5.96
C ARG A 17 -9.86 14.13 -7.27
N PRO A 18 -10.54 14.28 -8.42
CA PRO A 18 -10.01 13.80 -9.70
C PRO A 18 -8.68 14.43 -10.10
N GLU A 19 -8.38 15.65 -9.61
CA GLU A 19 -7.08 16.31 -9.81
C GLU A 19 -5.90 15.54 -9.23
N SER A 20 -6.13 14.65 -8.26
CA SER A 20 -5.08 13.87 -7.62
C SER A 20 -4.59 12.68 -8.46
N ALA A 21 -5.23 12.40 -9.60
CA ALA A 21 -4.84 11.30 -10.49
C ALA A 21 -3.40 11.43 -11.03
N ASP A 22 -2.89 12.66 -11.14
CA ASP A 22 -1.53 12.95 -11.63
C ASP A 22 -0.52 13.24 -10.51
N TYR A 23 -0.92 13.08 -9.23
CA TYR A 23 -0.04 13.33 -8.10
C TYR A 23 0.93 12.16 -7.87
N GLN A 24 2.08 12.47 -7.27
CA GLN A 24 3.01 11.43 -6.83
C GLN A 24 2.43 10.67 -5.64
N VAL A 25 2.56 9.35 -5.64
CA VAL A 25 2.19 8.50 -4.50
C VAL A 25 3.40 8.39 -3.57
N VAL A 26 3.18 8.59 -2.28
CA VAL A 26 4.20 8.50 -1.23
C VAL A 26 3.76 7.54 -0.13
N THR A 27 4.73 6.89 0.50
CA THR A 27 4.54 6.00 1.65
C THR A 27 5.27 6.54 2.87
N SER A 28 4.72 6.31 4.05
CA SER A 28 5.42 6.66 5.29
C SER A 28 6.55 5.67 5.54
N LYS A 29 7.73 6.17 5.89
CA LYS A 29 8.89 5.36 6.25
C LYS A 29 8.75 4.75 7.65
N ASP A 30 8.04 5.43 8.53
CA ASP A 30 7.85 5.06 9.93
C ASP A 30 6.39 5.21 10.37
N ASP A 31 6.07 4.61 11.51
CA ASP A 31 4.76 4.65 12.15
C ASP A 31 4.44 6.02 12.78
N GLU A 32 5.45 6.86 13.00
CA GLU A 32 5.30 8.23 13.49
C GLU A 32 4.94 9.24 12.39
N GLY A 33 5.18 8.91 11.11
CA GLY A 33 4.90 9.80 9.97
C GLY A 33 5.95 10.89 9.76
N ASN A 34 7.18 10.68 10.24
CA ASN A 34 8.24 11.67 10.22
C ASN A 34 9.08 11.62 8.94
N GLY A 35 8.99 10.54 8.16
CA GLY A 35 9.66 10.38 6.87
C GLY A 35 8.74 9.80 5.80
N PHE A 36 8.95 10.22 4.54
CA PHE A 36 8.18 9.74 3.39
C PHE A 36 9.11 9.30 2.26
N ASN A 37 8.72 8.25 1.54
CA ASN A 37 9.39 7.77 0.34
C ASN A 37 8.43 7.85 -0.86
N LEU A 38 8.98 8.05 -2.07
CA LEU A 38 8.21 7.89 -3.29
C LEU A 38 7.94 6.40 -3.55
N VAL A 39 6.72 6.10 -3.98
CA VAL A 39 6.33 4.76 -4.42
C VAL A 39 6.75 4.57 -5.87
N HIS A 40 7.74 3.72 -6.09
CA HIS A 40 8.25 3.41 -7.44
C HIS A 40 7.81 2.03 -7.95
N TYR A 41 7.33 1.17 -7.05
CA TYR A 41 6.96 -0.21 -7.36
C TYR A 41 5.45 -0.37 -7.34
N GLU A 42 4.96 -1.27 -8.17
CA GLU A 42 3.55 -1.66 -8.16
C GLU A 42 3.20 -2.48 -6.92
N PRO A 43 1.93 -2.49 -6.48
CA PRO A 43 1.48 -3.40 -5.43
C PRO A 43 1.73 -4.87 -5.78
N GLN A 44 2.12 -5.67 -4.79
CA GLN A 44 2.46 -7.09 -4.99
C GLN A 44 1.69 -8.00 -4.03
N VAL A 45 1.28 -9.18 -4.49
CA VAL A 45 0.64 -10.21 -3.67
C VAL A 45 1.71 -11.14 -3.12
N GLY A 46 1.60 -11.52 -1.85
CA GLY A 46 2.60 -12.38 -1.22
C GLY A 46 2.17 -12.89 0.15
N ASN A 47 3.14 -13.39 0.88
CA ASN A 47 2.99 -13.81 2.27
C ASN A 47 3.59 -12.75 3.19
N TYR A 48 2.80 -12.28 4.15
CA TYR A 48 3.28 -11.48 5.28
C TYR A 48 3.33 -12.35 6.52
N ASP A 49 4.51 -12.40 7.15
CA ASP A 49 4.76 -13.02 8.44
C ASP A 49 4.62 -11.96 9.53
N GLU A 50 3.63 -12.12 10.41
CA GLU A 50 3.35 -11.15 11.48
C GLU A 50 4.40 -11.17 12.59
N ASP A 51 4.99 -12.34 12.86
CA ASP A 51 5.98 -12.52 13.92
C ASP A 51 7.33 -11.93 13.50
N GLU A 52 7.76 -12.17 12.25
CA GLU A 52 9.01 -11.62 11.69
C GLU A 52 8.84 -10.20 11.12
N ARG A 53 7.59 -9.75 10.89
CA ARG A 53 7.26 -8.50 10.18
C ARG A 53 7.90 -8.42 8.79
N GLU A 54 7.95 -9.55 8.09
CA GLU A 54 8.55 -9.68 6.75
C GLU A 54 7.49 -9.98 5.69
N PHE A 55 7.69 -9.46 4.48
CA PHE A 55 6.89 -9.78 3.30
C PHE A 55 7.73 -10.56 2.27
N LYS A 56 7.19 -11.67 1.77
CA LYS A 56 7.87 -12.60 0.85
C LYS A 56 6.95 -12.90 -0.34
N GLU A 57 7.48 -12.79 -1.56
CA GLU A 57 6.70 -12.89 -2.80
C GLU A 57 6.28 -14.34 -3.17
N GLU A 58 6.96 -15.38 -2.66
CA GLU A 58 6.87 -16.75 -3.24
C GLU A 58 6.29 -17.85 -2.31
N GLN A 59 5.32 -17.54 -1.45
CA GLN A 59 4.68 -18.53 -0.54
C GLN A 59 3.14 -18.47 -0.57
N ILE A 60 2.48 -19.30 0.26
CA ILE A 60 1.02 -19.24 0.50
C ILE A 60 0.62 -17.78 0.74
N THR A 61 -0.18 -17.22 -0.16
CA THR A 61 -0.46 -15.78 -0.15
C THR A 61 -1.53 -15.42 0.88
N ASN A 62 -1.27 -14.38 1.67
CA ASN A 62 -2.20 -13.87 2.69
C ASN A 62 -2.27 -12.33 2.73
N ALA A 63 -1.43 -11.63 1.95
CA ALA A 63 -1.28 -10.19 2.02
C ALA A 63 -1.01 -9.55 0.65
N VAL A 64 -1.26 -8.23 0.58
CA VAL A 64 -0.86 -7.37 -0.54
C VAL A 64 0.03 -6.27 0.01
N CYS A 65 1.27 -6.20 -0.47
CA CYS A 65 2.18 -5.11 -0.18
C CYS A 65 1.84 -3.93 -1.10
N VAL A 66 1.43 -2.81 -0.50
CA VAL A 66 1.21 -1.53 -1.17
C VAL A 66 2.35 -0.62 -0.72
N ASN A 67 3.51 -0.75 -1.38
CA ASN A 67 4.70 0.05 -1.06
C ASN A 67 4.43 1.54 -1.19
#